data_AF-A0A0P8D5M2-F1
#
_entry.id   AF-A0A0P8D5M2-F1
#
_cell.length_a   1.000
_cell.length_b   1.000
_cell.length_c   1.000
_cell.angle_alpha   90.00
_cell.angle_beta   90.00
_cell.angle_gamma   90.00
#
_symmetry.space_group_name_H-M   'P 1'
#
loop_
_entity.id
_entity.type
_entity.pdbx_description
1 polymer ?
#
loop_
_entity_poly.entity_id
_entity_poly.type
_entity_poly.pdbx_seq_one_letter_code
_entity_poly.pdbx_strand_id
1 'polypeptide(L)'
;MSARKIAAWHEAGLIDAITRDRLLAYEAEHARPLALWAVFGIGALAIGLGLVSVIAANWEDIPGQLRLSVHLALIVAALAALFLREQRLAEASPWAVEALLFVTAALGLTFFGHLGQVYQPSSPLWQPLATWLVLFAPLLLLMGRGWPTALAVLGGTVWCVWEYFGAMTSNGMARDSEYLWQVWLGTVIGLPVVLALAAASLRAQSQRTDFWRRLEQLALAYAVAGASLACALASGGGYGDGGMWWDDDFSIQSGSVSLVTGLALVQARPG
;
A
#
# COMPACT_ATOMS: atom_id res chain seq x y z
N MET A 1 -29.07 -5.10 25.38
CA MET A 1 -29.06 -5.81 26.67
C MET A 1 -30.00 -7.00 26.59
N SER A 2 -29.60 -8.22 26.98
CA SER A 2 -30.46 -9.39 26.71
C SER A 2 -31.73 -9.41 27.57
N ALA A 3 -32.86 -9.85 27.00
CA ALA A 3 -34.15 -9.96 27.69
C ALA A 3 -34.06 -10.74 29.02
N ARG A 4 -33.17 -11.74 29.07
CA ARG A 4 -32.85 -12.52 30.29
C ARG A 4 -32.33 -11.64 31.43
N LYS A 5 -31.51 -10.64 31.12
CA LYS A 5 -30.92 -9.73 32.13
C LYS A 5 -31.97 -8.74 32.66
N ILE A 6 -32.86 -8.28 31.79
CA ILE A 6 -34.00 -7.42 32.16
C ILE A 6 -34.96 -8.19 33.09
N ALA A 7 -35.27 -9.45 32.78
CA ALA A 7 -36.10 -10.31 33.61
C ALA A 7 -35.48 -10.55 35.01
N ALA A 8 -34.18 -10.84 35.07
CA ALA A 8 -33.48 -11.03 36.35
C ALA A 8 -33.48 -9.77 37.23
N TRP A 9 -33.40 -8.56 36.64
CA TRP A 9 -33.49 -7.31 37.39
C TRP A 9 -34.90 -7.03 37.92
N HIS A 10 -35.93 -7.39 37.17
CA HIS A 10 -37.31 -7.30 37.63
C HIS A 10 -37.57 -8.29 38.78
N GLU A 11 -37.12 -9.55 38.65
CA GLU A 11 -37.23 -10.56 39.72
C GLU A 11 -36.47 -10.16 40.99
N ALA A 12 -35.32 -9.50 40.86
CA ALA A 12 -34.56 -8.95 41.98
C ALA A 12 -35.17 -7.67 42.57
N GLY A 13 -36.29 -7.17 42.04
CA GLY A 13 -36.95 -5.95 42.49
C GLY A 13 -36.19 -4.65 42.18
N LEU A 14 -35.18 -4.69 41.30
CA LEU A 14 -34.38 -3.52 40.92
C LEU A 14 -35.13 -2.59 39.97
N ILE A 15 -36.10 -3.11 39.22
CA ILE A 15 -36.94 -2.35 38.28
C ILE A 15 -38.40 -2.80 38.37
N ASP A 16 -39.34 -1.89 38.11
CA ASP A 16 -40.77 -2.19 38.06
C ASP A 16 -41.21 -2.78 36.69
N ALA A 17 -42.45 -3.28 36.63
CA ALA A 17 -43.01 -3.89 35.43
C ALA A 17 -43.10 -2.91 34.25
N ILE A 18 -43.40 -1.64 34.50
CA ILE A 18 -43.51 -0.59 33.48
C ILE A 18 -42.14 -0.32 32.84
N THR A 19 -41.08 -0.26 33.65
CA THR A 19 -39.70 -0.03 33.22
C THR A 19 -39.16 -1.23 32.47
N ARG A 20 -39.45 -2.45 32.94
CA ARG A 20 -39.16 -3.70 32.21
C ARG A 20 -39.76 -3.66 30.80
N ASP A 21 -41.03 -3.32 30.68
CA ASP A 21 -41.74 -3.33 29.39
C ASP A 21 -41.21 -2.26 28.44
N ARG A 22 -40.89 -1.06 28.96
CA ARG A 22 -40.22 0.01 28.19
C ARG A 22 -38.83 -0.41 27.69
N LEU A 23 -38.03 -1.10 28.51
CA LEU A 23 -36.71 -1.59 28.11
C LEU A 23 -36.82 -2.69 27.05
N LEU A 24 -37.78 -3.60 27.17
CA LEU A 24 -38.02 -4.64 26.15
C LEU A 24 -38.47 -4.03 24.82
N ALA A 25 -39.36 -3.04 24.83
CA ALA A 25 -39.78 -2.32 23.63
C ALA A 25 -38.59 -1.58 22.98
N TYR A 26 -37.79 -0.87 23.78
CA TYR A 26 -36.60 -0.17 23.29
C TYR A 26 -35.59 -1.13 22.65
N GLU A 27 -35.30 -2.26 23.29
CA GLU A 27 -34.38 -3.27 22.74
C GLU A 27 -34.94 -3.93 21.48
N ALA A 28 -36.26 -4.15 21.38
CA ALA A 28 -36.89 -4.68 20.18
C ALA A 28 -36.78 -3.72 18.99
N GLU A 29 -36.96 -2.42 19.22
CA GLU A 29 -36.82 -1.36 18.19
C GLU A 29 -35.36 -1.13 17.77
N HIS A 30 -34.40 -1.37 18.68
CA HIS A 30 -32.97 -1.10 18.45
C HIS A 30 -32.13 -2.37 18.25
N ALA A 31 -32.76 -3.54 18.19
CA ALA A 31 -32.09 -4.80 17.94
C ALA A 31 -31.46 -4.78 16.54
N ARG A 32 -30.12 -4.71 16.49
CA ARG A 32 -29.38 -4.97 15.24
C ARG A 32 -29.32 -6.49 15.07
N PRO A 33 -29.89 -7.06 13.99
CA PRO A 33 -29.95 -8.51 13.81
C PRO A 33 -28.59 -9.03 13.32
N LEU A 34 -27.55 -8.88 14.13
CA LEU A 34 -26.16 -9.19 13.80
C LEU A 34 -25.98 -10.64 13.36
N ALA A 35 -26.69 -11.58 14.00
CA ALA A 35 -26.65 -13.00 13.62
C ALA A 35 -27.21 -13.23 12.21
N LEU A 36 -28.32 -12.57 11.85
CA LEU A 36 -28.92 -12.66 10.53
C LEU A 36 -28.01 -12.01 9.48
N TRP A 37 -27.42 -10.84 9.78
CA TRP A 37 -26.39 -10.23 8.92
C TRP A 37 -25.15 -11.11 8.77
N ALA A 38 -24.73 -11.82 9.82
CA ALA A 38 -23.62 -12.77 9.76
C ALA A 38 -23.96 -13.96 8.85
N VAL A 39 -25.17 -14.52 8.94
CA VAL A 39 -25.63 -15.60 8.04
C VAL A 39 -25.64 -15.14 6.58
N PHE A 40 -26.18 -13.95 6.29
CA PHE A 40 -26.13 -13.39 4.94
C PHE A 40 -24.70 -13.13 4.47
N GLY A 41 -23.83 -12.60 5.34
CA GLY A 41 -22.43 -12.36 5.03
C GLY A 41 -21.67 -13.65 4.71
N ILE A 42 -21.85 -14.70 5.51
CA ILE A 42 -21.27 -16.03 5.28
C ILE A 42 -21.81 -16.63 3.98
N GLY A 43 -23.11 -16.54 3.73
CA GLY A 43 -23.72 -17.03 2.49
C GLY A 43 -23.17 -16.33 1.25
N ALA A 44 -23.07 -14.99 1.28
CA ALA A 44 -22.49 -14.22 0.19
C ALA A 44 -21.00 -14.55 -0.03
N LEU A 45 -20.22 -14.68 1.05
CA LEU A 45 -18.82 -15.11 0.97
C LEU A 45 -18.68 -16.51 0.38
N ALA A 46 -19.51 -17.47 0.81
CA ALA A 46 -19.49 -18.83 0.29
C ALA A 46 -19.81 -18.88 -1.22
N ILE A 47 -20.80 -18.09 -1.67
CA ILE A 47 -21.12 -17.96 -3.09
C ILE A 47 -19.94 -17.34 -3.86
N GLY A 48 -19.36 -16.25 -3.34
CA GLY A 48 -18.22 -15.58 -3.96
C GLY A 48 -17.01 -16.51 -4.08
N LEU A 49 -16.65 -17.19 -3.00
CA LEU A 49 -15.57 -18.17 -2.98
C LEU A 49 -15.86 -19.36 -3.90
N GLY A 50 -17.10 -19.85 -3.95
CA GLY A 50 -17.52 -20.90 -4.88
C GLY A 50 -17.32 -20.47 -6.34
N LEU A 51 -17.72 -19.26 -6.71
CA LEU A 51 -17.52 -18.73 -8.06
C LEU A 51 -16.03 -18.61 -8.42
N VAL A 52 -15.22 -18.05 -7.51
CA VAL A 52 -13.76 -17.96 -7.68
C VAL A 52 -13.15 -19.35 -7.83
N SER A 53 -13.63 -20.33 -7.05
CA SER A 53 -13.13 -21.71 -7.09
C SER A 53 -13.47 -22.40 -8.41
N VAL A 54 -14.67 -22.19 -8.96
CA VAL A 54 -15.05 -22.72 -10.27
C VAL A 54 -14.18 -22.11 -11.36
N ILE A 55 -13.96 -20.79 -11.34
CA ILE A 55 -13.06 -20.13 -12.31
C ILE A 55 -11.64 -20.67 -12.19
N ALA A 56 -11.13 -20.82 -10.96
CA ALA A 56 -9.80 -21.36 -10.71
C ALA A 56 -9.65 -22.82 -11.19
N ALA A 57 -10.68 -23.65 -10.99
CA ALA A 57 -10.67 -25.05 -11.43
C ALA A 57 -10.65 -25.19 -12.96
N ASN A 58 -11.17 -24.21 -13.69
CA ASN A 58 -11.19 -24.19 -15.15
C ASN A 58 -10.15 -23.19 -15.73
N TRP A 59 -9.17 -22.76 -14.93
CA TRP A 59 -8.29 -21.64 -15.30
C TRP A 59 -7.52 -21.87 -16.60
N GLU A 60 -7.07 -23.10 -16.83
CA GLU A 60 -6.32 -23.48 -18.03
C GLU A 60 -7.20 -23.56 -19.28
N ASP A 61 -8.50 -23.86 -19.12
CA ASP A 61 -9.45 -23.93 -20.23
C ASP A 61 -9.89 -22.55 -20.72
N ILE A 62 -9.68 -21.49 -19.91
CA ILE A 62 -10.03 -20.12 -20.28
C ILE A 62 -8.90 -19.52 -21.13
N PRO A 63 -9.18 -19.08 -22.38
CA PRO A 63 -8.17 -18.47 -23.23
C PRO A 63 -7.49 -17.28 -22.55
N GLY A 64 -6.15 -17.21 -22.61
CA GLY A 64 -5.37 -16.14 -21.97
C GLY A 64 -5.82 -14.73 -22.37
N GLN A 65 -6.18 -14.54 -23.64
CA GLN A 65 -6.71 -13.26 -24.14
C GLN A 65 -8.03 -12.86 -23.47
N LEU A 66 -8.92 -13.83 -23.21
CA LEU A 66 -10.17 -13.57 -22.52
C LEU A 66 -9.89 -13.18 -21.06
N ARG A 67 -9.00 -13.91 -20.37
CA ARG A 67 -8.59 -13.60 -19.00
C ARG A 67 -8.03 -12.17 -18.90
N LEU A 68 -7.14 -11.80 -19.83
CA LEU A 68 -6.57 -10.45 -19.89
C LEU A 68 -7.62 -9.38 -20.22
N SER A 69 -8.52 -9.65 -21.17
CA SER A 69 -9.58 -8.70 -21.55
C SER A 69 -10.51 -8.40 -20.38
N VAL A 70 -10.91 -9.41 -19.60
CA VAL A 70 -11.71 -9.24 -18.39
C VAL A 70 -10.94 -8.44 -17.34
N HIS A 71 -9.67 -8.76 -17.11
CA HIS A 71 -8.84 -8.02 -16.14
C HIS A 71 -8.69 -6.54 -16.55
N LEU A 72 -8.41 -6.26 -17.82
CA LEU A 72 -8.34 -4.89 -18.34
C LEU A 72 -9.69 -4.17 -18.23
N ALA A 73 -10.80 -4.85 -18.53
CA ALA A 73 -12.14 -4.28 -18.39
C ALA A 73 -12.44 -3.87 -16.94
N LEU A 74 -12.00 -4.64 -15.94
CA LEU A 74 -12.12 -4.28 -14.53
C LEU A 74 -11.30 -3.02 -14.19
N ILE A 75 -10.08 -2.89 -14.71
CA ILE A 75 -9.26 -1.68 -14.53
C ILE A 75 -9.96 -0.46 -15.15
N VAL A 76 -10.43 -0.59 -16.40
CA VAL A 76 -11.13 0.49 -17.10
C VAL A 76 -12.42 0.88 -16.37
N ALA A 77 -13.19 -0.09 -15.88
CA ALA A 77 -14.40 0.19 -15.10
C ALA A 77 -14.09 0.90 -13.78
N ALA A 78 -13.04 0.49 -13.07
CA ALA A 78 -12.61 1.12 -11.83
C ALA A 78 -12.11 2.56 -12.05
N LEU A 79 -11.32 2.79 -13.10
CA LEU A 79 -10.90 4.13 -13.53
C LEU A 79 -12.10 4.99 -13.91
N ALA A 80 -13.03 4.48 -14.73
CA ALA A 80 -14.23 5.20 -15.11
C ALA A 80 -15.08 5.57 -13.89
N ALA A 81 -15.21 4.66 -12.91
CA ALA A 81 -15.90 4.94 -11.67
C ALA A 81 -15.20 6.04 -10.85
N LEU A 82 -13.87 6.04 -10.77
CA LEU A 82 -13.10 7.12 -10.14
C LEU A 82 -13.34 8.46 -10.84
N PHE A 83 -13.14 8.54 -12.15
CA PHE A 83 -13.23 9.80 -12.90
C PHE A 83 -14.66 10.36 -12.99
N LEU A 84 -15.66 9.51 -13.19
CA LEU A 84 -17.05 9.95 -13.42
C LEU A 84 -17.85 10.12 -12.13
N ARG A 85 -17.42 9.52 -11.02
CA ARG A 85 -18.22 9.44 -9.79
C ARG A 85 -17.45 9.82 -8.52
N GLU A 86 -16.26 10.42 -8.62
CA GLU A 86 -15.45 10.77 -7.45
C GLU A 86 -16.24 11.50 -6.35
N GLN A 87 -16.94 12.57 -6.72
CA GLN A 87 -17.69 13.40 -5.76
C GLN A 87 -18.77 12.58 -5.03
N ARG A 88 -19.57 11.82 -5.78
CA ARG A 88 -20.62 10.97 -5.19
C ARG A 88 -20.04 9.87 -4.30
N LEU A 89 -18.90 9.29 -4.69
CA LEU A 89 -18.21 8.29 -3.88
C LEU A 89 -17.70 8.90 -2.57
N ALA A 90 -17.11 10.10 -2.63
CA ALA A 90 -16.62 10.82 -1.47
C ALA A 90 -17.74 11.25 -0.51
N GLU A 91 -18.90 11.65 -1.04
CA GLU A 91 -20.10 11.97 -0.25
C GLU A 91 -20.70 10.73 0.42
N ALA A 92 -20.75 9.61 -0.29
CA ALA A 92 -21.33 8.36 0.22
C ALA A 92 -20.46 7.72 1.31
N SER A 93 -19.13 7.80 1.19
CA SER A 93 -18.20 7.33 2.20
C SER A 93 -16.85 8.03 2.11
N PRO A 94 -16.29 8.49 3.24
CA PRO A 94 -14.98 9.17 3.27
C PRO A 94 -13.82 8.28 2.79
N TRP A 95 -14.02 6.96 2.70
CA TRP A 95 -12.96 6.00 2.33
C TRP A 95 -13.17 5.37 0.96
N ALA A 96 -14.32 5.56 0.32
CA ALA A 96 -14.66 4.87 -0.93
C ALA A 96 -13.69 5.19 -2.06
N VAL A 97 -13.32 6.47 -2.22
CA VAL A 97 -12.36 6.89 -3.25
C VAL A 97 -10.97 6.31 -2.98
N GLU A 98 -10.51 6.35 -1.73
CA GLU A 98 -9.21 5.79 -1.34
C GLU A 98 -9.14 4.27 -1.57
N ALA A 99 -10.20 3.54 -1.17
CA ALA A 99 -10.29 2.11 -1.38
C ALA A 99 -10.32 1.76 -2.88
N LEU A 100 -11.08 2.51 -3.68
CA LEU A 100 -11.17 2.27 -5.12
C LEU A 100 -9.84 2.62 -5.83
N LEU A 101 -9.13 3.68 -5.42
CA LEU A 101 -7.79 3.99 -5.91
C LEU A 101 -6.81 2.86 -5.62
N PHE A 102 -6.79 2.37 -4.38
CA PHE A 102 -5.94 1.26 -3.99
C PHE A 102 -6.26 -0.01 -4.80
N VAL A 103 -7.54 -0.37 -4.93
CA VAL A 103 -7.97 -1.52 -5.73
C VAL A 103 -7.59 -1.35 -7.20
N THR A 104 -7.77 -0.16 -7.78
CA THR A 104 -7.40 0.13 -9.17
C THR A 104 -5.90 -0.05 -9.39
N ALA A 105 -5.07 0.45 -8.47
CA ALA A 105 -3.62 0.29 -8.54
C ALA A 105 -3.20 -1.17 -8.34
N ALA A 106 -3.85 -1.92 -7.44
CA ALA A 106 -3.61 -3.35 -7.23
C ALA A 106 -4.01 -4.20 -8.46
N LEU A 107 -5.13 -3.88 -9.11
CA LEU A 107 -5.53 -4.48 -10.39
C LEU A 107 -4.47 -4.19 -11.46
N GLY A 108 -4.01 -2.95 -11.56
CA GLY A 108 -2.91 -2.58 -12.46
C GLY A 108 -1.64 -3.41 -12.22
N LEU A 109 -1.25 -3.61 -10.96
CA LEU A 109 -0.05 -4.35 -10.60
C LEU A 109 -0.20 -5.83 -10.95
N THR A 110 -1.32 -6.43 -10.58
CA THR A 110 -1.59 -7.85 -10.85
C THR A 110 -1.82 -8.12 -12.34
N PHE A 111 -2.26 -7.13 -13.13
CA PHE A 111 -2.36 -7.23 -14.58
C PHE A 111 -1.01 -7.48 -15.24
N PHE A 112 0.07 -6.85 -14.77
CA PHE A 112 1.41 -7.14 -15.29
C PHE A 112 1.89 -8.56 -14.94
N GLY A 113 1.57 -9.05 -13.74
CA GLY A 113 1.82 -10.46 -13.39
C GLY A 113 1.02 -11.43 -14.29
N HIS A 114 -0.22 -11.07 -14.59
CA HIS A 114 -1.10 -11.84 -15.47
C HIS A 114 -0.62 -11.83 -16.94
N LEU A 115 -0.12 -10.70 -17.44
CA LEU A 115 0.57 -10.62 -18.73
C LEU A 115 1.78 -11.55 -18.76
N GLY A 116 2.53 -11.60 -17.65
CA GLY A 116 3.64 -12.53 -17.44
C GLY A 116 3.23 -14.00 -17.63
N GLN A 117 2.08 -14.39 -17.09
CA GLN A 117 1.56 -15.76 -17.20
C GLN A 117 1.11 -16.11 -18.62
N VAL A 118 0.46 -15.18 -19.32
CA VAL A 118 -0.12 -15.44 -20.65
C VAL A 118 0.94 -15.39 -21.77
N TYR A 119 1.85 -14.42 -21.71
CA TYR A 119 2.83 -14.20 -22.77
C TYR A 119 4.24 -14.71 -22.46
N GLN A 120 4.51 -15.10 -21.21
CA GLN A 120 5.81 -15.61 -20.75
C GLN A 120 7.03 -14.75 -21.17
N PRO A 121 6.99 -13.41 -21.01
CA PRO A 121 8.12 -12.55 -21.34
C PRO A 121 9.31 -12.84 -20.42
N SER A 122 10.52 -12.75 -20.97
CA SER A 122 11.78 -12.91 -20.23
C SER A 122 12.29 -11.60 -19.58
N SER A 123 11.43 -10.59 -19.48
CA SER A 123 11.79 -9.28 -18.91
C SER A 123 12.03 -9.37 -17.40
N PRO A 124 13.08 -8.71 -16.87
CA PRO A 124 13.25 -8.54 -15.43
C PRO A 124 12.04 -7.85 -14.77
N LEU A 125 11.74 -8.20 -13.51
CA LEU A 125 10.55 -7.70 -12.79
C LEU A 125 10.50 -6.18 -12.62
N TRP A 126 11.65 -5.50 -12.60
CA TRP A 126 11.68 -4.04 -12.50
C TRP A 126 11.02 -3.34 -13.69
N GLN A 127 11.00 -3.95 -14.88
CA GLN A 127 10.41 -3.35 -16.08
C GLN A 127 8.88 -3.19 -15.99
N PRO A 128 8.09 -4.26 -15.68
CA PRO A 128 6.67 -4.11 -15.45
C PRO A 128 6.36 -3.24 -14.23
N LEU A 129 7.17 -3.28 -13.17
CA LEU A 129 6.99 -2.40 -12.00
C LEU A 129 7.22 -0.93 -12.34
N ALA A 130 8.25 -0.61 -13.11
CA ALA A 130 8.50 0.76 -13.59
C ALA A 130 7.35 1.23 -14.47
N THR A 131 6.84 0.36 -15.36
CA THR A 131 5.67 0.66 -16.18
C THR A 131 4.44 0.92 -15.31
N TRP A 132 4.22 0.11 -14.29
CA TRP A 132 3.16 0.33 -13.31
C TRP A 132 3.30 1.67 -12.58
N LEU A 133 4.51 2.04 -12.14
CA LEU A 133 4.75 3.33 -11.50
C LEU A 133 4.44 4.49 -12.45
N VAL A 134 4.88 4.42 -13.71
CA VAL A 134 4.61 5.46 -14.72
C VAL A 134 3.10 5.65 -14.94
N LEU A 135 2.32 4.55 -14.94
CA LEU A 135 0.88 4.61 -15.21
C LEU A 135 0.05 4.98 -13.97
N PHE A 136 0.39 4.44 -12.80
CA PHE A 136 -0.45 4.50 -11.60
C PHE A 136 0.07 5.46 -10.52
N ALA A 137 1.38 5.74 -10.43
CA ALA A 137 1.88 6.69 -9.44
C ALA A 137 1.32 8.11 -9.64
N PRO A 138 1.19 8.66 -10.88
CA PRO A 138 0.54 9.95 -11.08
C PRO A 138 -0.90 9.97 -10.56
N LEU A 139 -1.67 8.92 -10.86
CA LEU A 139 -3.05 8.78 -10.38
C LEU A 139 -3.10 8.76 -8.84
N LEU A 140 -2.25 7.96 -8.20
CA LEU A 140 -2.16 7.83 -6.75
C LEU A 140 -1.72 9.14 -6.09
N LEU A 141 -0.74 9.84 -6.66
CA LEU A 141 -0.27 11.13 -6.15
C LEU A 141 -1.30 12.24 -6.33
N LEU A 142 -2.09 12.22 -7.40
CA LEU A 142 -3.12 13.22 -7.68
C LEU A 142 -4.39 13.03 -6.84
N MET A 143 -4.81 11.78 -6.59
CA MET A 143 -6.11 11.49 -5.97
C MET A 143 -6.01 10.86 -4.57
N GLY A 144 -4.83 10.40 -4.15
CA GLY A 144 -4.61 9.72 -2.87
C GLY A 144 -4.90 10.61 -1.66
N ARG A 145 -5.49 10.01 -0.62
CA ARG A 145 -5.93 10.67 0.62
C ARG A 145 -5.45 9.94 1.88
N GLY A 146 -5.01 8.69 1.78
CA GLY A 146 -4.75 7.82 2.93
C GLY A 146 -3.44 7.04 2.89
N TRP A 147 -3.27 6.15 3.88
CA TRP A 147 -2.11 5.27 3.98
C TRP A 147 -1.98 4.26 2.83
N PRO A 148 -3.06 3.60 2.35
CA PRO A 148 -2.93 2.59 1.30
C PRO A 148 -2.32 3.14 0.02
N THR A 149 -2.75 4.32 -0.43
CA THR A 149 -2.20 4.96 -1.63
C THR A 149 -0.76 5.44 -1.42
N ALA A 150 -0.45 6.02 -0.24
CA ALA A 150 0.92 6.43 0.10
C ALA A 150 1.88 5.23 0.17
N LEU A 151 1.44 4.10 0.75
CA LEU A 151 2.17 2.83 0.80
C LEU A 151 2.39 2.26 -0.60
N ALA A 152 1.38 2.32 -1.48
CA ALA A 152 1.51 1.83 -2.84
C ALA A 152 2.56 2.63 -3.63
N VAL A 153 2.60 3.96 -3.47
CA VAL A 153 3.61 4.81 -4.12
C VAL A 153 5.00 4.53 -3.58
N LEU A 154 5.20 4.60 -2.26
CA LEU A 154 6.52 4.38 -1.67
C LEU A 154 6.99 2.94 -1.88
N GLY A 155 6.16 1.97 -1.53
CA GLY A 155 6.48 0.55 -1.62
C GLY A 155 6.76 0.12 -3.05
N GLY A 156 5.93 0.54 -4.02
CA GLY A 156 6.18 0.27 -5.43
C GLY A 156 7.48 0.88 -5.93
N THR A 157 7.81 2.10 -5.51
CA THR A 157 9.05 2.79 -5.89
C THR A 157 10.28 2.06 -5.33
N VAL A 158 10.27 1.79 -4.02
CA VAL A 158 11.35 1.06 -3.34
C VAL A 158 11.55 -0.32 -3.94
N TRP A 159 10.46 -1.07 -4.15
CA TRP A 159 10.54 -2.42 -4.72
C TRP A 159 11.08 -2.39 -6.16
N CYS A 160 10.63 -1.44 -6.98
CA CYS A 160 11.14 -1.29 -8.34
C CYS A 160 12.66 -1.06 -8.36
N VAL A 161 13.16 -0.24 -7.44
CA VAL A 161 14.61 0.04 -7.31
C VAL A 161 15.36 -1.20 -6.82
N TRP A 162 14.80 -1.93 -5.85
CA TRP A 162 15.36 -3.19 -5.37
C TRP A 162 15.55 -4.20 -6.51
N GLU A 163 14.49 -4.43 -7.29
CA GLU A 163 14.51 -5.35 -8.44
C GLU A 163 15.42 -4.87 -9.56
N TYR A 164 15.49 -3.54 -9.79
CA TYR A 164 16.37 -2.96 -10.81
C TYR A 164 17.82 -3.33 -10.52
N PHE A 165 18.32 -2.94 -9.35
CA PHE A 165 19.71 -3.22 -9.03
C PHE A 165 19.99 -4.72 -8.81
N GLY A 166 19.04 -5.50 -8.30
CA GLY A 166 19.16 -6.97 -8.25
C GLY A 166 19.35 -7.60 -9.63
N ALA A 167 18.68 -7.05 -10.66
CA ALA A 167 18.90 -7.46 -12.04
C ALA A 167 20.26 -7.00 -12.59
N MET A 168 20.80 -5.85 -12.19
CA MET A 168 22.14 -5.42 -12.62
C MET A 168 23.25 -6.30 -12.03
N THR A 169 23.14 -6.68 -10.76
CA THR A 169 24.16 -7.47 -10.07
C THR A 169 24.18 -8.92 -10.55
N SER A 170 23.02 -9.54 -10.74
CA SER A 170 22.90 -10.95 -11.15
C SER A 170 23.31 -11.23 -12.60
N ASN A 171 23.12 -10.28 -13.52
CA ASN A 171 23.39 -10.48 -14.95
C ASN A 171 24.85 -10.28 -15.37
N GLY A 172 25.79 -10.12 -14.42
CA GLY A 172 27.22 -9.93 -14.74
C GLY A 172 27.52 -8.63 -15.49
N MET A 173 26.56 -7.68 -15.56
CA MET A 173 26.80 -6.32 -16.05
C MET A 173 27.67 -5.50 -15.08
N ALA A 174 27.81 -5.98 -13.86
CA ALA A 174 28.69 -5.45 -12.83
C ALA A 174 30.13 -5.91 -13.09
N ARG A 175 31.02 -4.97 -13.43
CA ARG A 175 32.47 -5.26 -13.48
C ARG A 175 33.05 -5.48 -12.08
N ASP A 176 32.48 -4.81 -11.07
CA ASP A 176 32.81 -4.92 -9.65
C ASP A 176 31.53 -5.12 -8.83
N SER A 177 31.31 -6.34 -8.32
CA SER A 177 30.12 -6.73 -7.56
C SER A 177 29.98 -5.98 -6.22
N GLU A 178 31.10 -5.56 -5.64
CA GLU A 178 31.17 -4.87 -4.35
C GLU A 178 30.75 -3.40 -4.48
N TYR A 179 31.22 -2.71 -5.54
CA TYR A 179 30.81 -1.34 -5.85
C TYR A 179 29.30 -1.22 -6.11
N LEU A 180 28.72 -2.15 -6.87
CA LEU A 180 27.28 -2.13 -7.12
C LEU A 180 26.43 -2.42 -5.88
N TRP A 181 26.94 -3.22 -4.93
CA TRP A 181 26.26 -3.48 -3.66
C TRP A 181 26.19 -2.20 -2.79
N GLN A 182 27.26 -1.42 -2.77
CA GLN A 182 27.29 -0.14 -2.08
C GLN A 182 26.37 0.88 -2.74
N VAL A 183 26.43 1.01 -4.08
CA VAL A 183 25.54 1.89 -4.86
C VAL A 183 24.07 1.53 -4.64
N TRP A 184 23.76 0.23 -4.60
CA TRP A 184 22.44 -0.29 -4.28
C TRP A 184 21.99 0.19 -2.89
N LEU A 185 22.82 0.06 -1.84
CA LEU A 185 22.48 0.44 -0.47
C LEU A 185 22.17 1.93 -0.35
N GLY A 186 23.04 2.79 -0.89
CA GLY A 186 22.82 4.24 -0.82
C GLY A 186 21.62 4.69 -1.64
N THR A 187 21.32 4.03 -2.77
CA THR A 187 20.15 4.39 -3.58
C THR A 187 18.85 3.93 -2.94
N VAL A 188 18.78 2.69 -2.43
CA VAL A 188 17.59 2.14 -1.76
C VAL A 188 17.27 2.92 -0.48
N ILE A 189 18.29 3.37 0.27
CA ILE A 189 18.10 4.15 1.50
C ILE A 189 17.86 5.64 1.20
N GLY A 190 18.58 6.22 0.22
CA GLY A 190 18.53 7.65 -0.10
C GLY A 190 17.30 8.07 -0.91
N LEU A 191 16.78 7.21 -1.79
CA LEU A 191 15.62 7.53 -2.64
C LEU A 191 14.35 7.87 -1.82
N PRO A 192 13.98 7.11 -0.77
CA PRO A 192 12.91 7.50 0.16
C PRO A 192 13.13 8.89 0.77
N VAL A 193 14.37 9.31 1.04
CA VAL A 193 14.64 10.64 1.58
C VAL A 193 14.31 11.74 0.56
N VAL A 194 14.61 11.51 -0.72
CA VAL A 194 14.20 12.41 -1.82
C VAL A 194 12.67 12.47 -1.94
N LEU A 195 11.98 11.32 -1.85
CA LEU A 195 10.52 11.26 -1.82
C LEU A 195 9.93 12.00 -0.60
N ALA A 196 10.59 11.93 0.56
CA ALA A 196 10.18 12.67 1.75
C ALA A 196 10.26 14.19 1.53
N LEU A 197 11.33 14.67 0.88
CA LEU A 197 11.48 16.08 0.54
C LEU A 197 10.42 16.54 -0.49
N ALA A 198 10.19 15.75 -1.52
CA ALA A 198 9.13 16.00 -2.49
C ALA A 198 7.75 16.04 -1.81
N ALA A 199 7.48 15.11 -0.91
CA ALA A 199 6.24 15.09 -0.13
C ALA A 199 6.11 16.31 0.78
N ALA A 200 7.17 16.72 1.49
CA ALA A 200 7.15 17.89 2.36
C ALA A 200 6.93 19.21 1.58
N SER A 201 7.58 19.36 0.43
CA SER A 201 7.39 20.55 -0.43
C SER A 201 5.99 20.62 -1.04
N LEU A 202 5.44 19.49 -1.49
CA LEU A 202 4.07 19.41 -2.01
C LEU A 202 3.02 19.55 -0.89
N ARG A 203 3.33 19.12 0.34
CA ARG A 203 2.48 19.35 1.52
C ARG A 203 2.23 20.83 1.76
N ALA A 204 3.24 21.69 1.55
CA ALA A 204 3.11 23.14 1.74
C ALA A 204 2.19 23.81 0.69
N GLN A 205 2.00 23.18 -0.47
CA GLN A 205 1.26 23.74 -1.60
C GLN A 205 -0.11 23.07 -1.83
N SER A 206 -0.38 21.95 -1.17
CA SER A 206 -1.55 21.12 -1.44
C SER A 206 -2.60 21.21 -0.34
N GLN A 207 -3.88 21.19 -0.73
CA GLN A 207 -5.01 21.06 0.20
C GLN A 207 -5.05 19.68 0.89
N ARG A 208 -4.35 18.66 0.36
CA ARG A 208 -4.31 17.28 0.88
C ARG A 208 -3.12 17.08 1.83
N THR A 209 -2.99 17.93 2.84
CA THR A 209 -1.82 17.96 3.73
C THR A 209 -1.56 16.63 4.46
N ASP A 210 -2.63 15.91 4.82
CA ASP A 210 -2.55 14.63 5.51
C ASP A 210 -1.96 13.52 4.65
N PHE A 211 -2.29 13.47 3.36
CA PHE A 211 -1.72 12.47 2.44
C PHE A 211 -0.20 12.66 2.31
N TRP A 212 0.22 13.88 2.05
CA TRP A 212 1.64 14.22 1.91
C TRP A 212 2.42 13.99 3.21
N ARG A 213 1.81 14.29 4.36
CA ARG A 213 2.41 13.99 5.67
C ARG A 213 2.63 12.48 5.86
N ARG A 214 1.67 11.64 5.46
CA ARG A 214 1.80 10.17 5.56
C ARG A 214 2.89 9.66 4.63
N LEU A 215 2.96 10.16 3.40
CA LEU A 215 4.02 9.81 2.46
C LEU A 215 5.40 10.23 2.99
N GLU A 216 5.53 11.45 3.52
CA GLU A 216 6.74 11.95 4.19
C GLU A 216 7.15 11.04 5.36
N GLN A 217 6.21 10.74 6.27
CA GLN A 217 6.47 9.89 7.44
C GLN A 217 6.89 8.47 7.06
N LEU A 218 6.21 7.86 6.09
CA LEU A 218 6.57 6.53 5.58
C LEU A 218 7.98 6.51 5.01
N ALA A 219 8.31 7.50 4.19
CA ALA A 219 9.57 7.56 3.49
C ALA A 219 10.73 7.80 4.47
N LEU A 220 10.54 8.66 5.47
CA LEU A 220 11.50 8.86 6.58
C LEU A 220 11.63 7.60 7.45
N ALA A 221 10.52 6.95 7.80
CA ALA A 221 10.56 5.72 8.60
C ALA A 221 11.33 4.61 7.88
N TYR A 222 11.11 4.45 6.57
CA TYR A 222 11.87 3.52 5.75
C TYR A 222 13.36 3.88 5.72
N ALA A 223 13.69 5.15 5.48
CA ALA A 223 15.09 5.59 5.43
C ALA A 223 15.83 5.36 6.77
N VAL A 224 15.20 5.70 7.89
CA VAL A 224 15.77 5.48 9.23
C VAL A 224 15.94 3.99 9.51
N ALA A 225 14.95 3.16 9.18
CA ALA A 225 15.06 1.72 9.36
C ALA A 225 16.16 1.11 8.49
N GLY A 226 16.25 1.53 7.23
CA GLY A 226 17.29 1.09 6.28
C GLY A 226 18.69 1.51 6.72
N ALA A 227 18.88 2.77 7.12
CA ALA A 227 20.15 3.26 7.65
C ALA A 227 20.55 2.53 8.94
N SER A 228 19.59 2.30 9.85
CA SER A 228 19.84 1.56 11.09
C SER A 228 20.28 0.13 10.83
N LEU A 229 19.63 -0.54 9.86
CA LEU A 229 20.03 -1.87 9.41
C LEU A 229 21.42 -1.87 8.78
N ALA A 230 21.73 -0.90 7.92
CA ALA A 230 23.05 -0.77 7.31
C ALA A 230 24.15 -0.57 8.36
N CYS A 231 23.93 0.26 9.38
CA CYS A 231 24.85 0.43 10.50
C CYS A 231 25.03 -0.87 11.30
N ALA A 232 23.95 -1.61 11.55
CA ALA A 232 24.03 -2.90 12.25
C ALA A 232 24.87 -3.91 11.46
N LEU A 233 24.67 -4.00 10.14
CA LEU A 233 25.48 -4.83 9.26
C LEU A 233 26.95 -4.42 9.25
N ALA A 234 27.24 -3.11 9.22
CA ALA A 234 28.60 -2.60 9.30
C ALA A 234 29.29 -2.99 10.62
N SER A 235 28.59 -2.87 11.74
CA SER A 235 29.13 -3.23 13.05
C SER A 235 29.48 -4.72 13.19
N GLY A 236 28.85 -5.58 12.38
CA GLY A 236 29.13 -7.02 12.33
C GLY A 236 30.19 -7.43 11.30
N GLY A 237 30.90 -6.49 10.68
CA GLY A 237 31.89 -6.79 9.63
C GLY A 237 31.29 -7.16 8.27
N GLY A 238 30.01 -6.81 8.02
CA GLY A 238 29.28 -7.19 6.81
C GLY A 238 29.74 -6.54 5.49
N TYR A 239 30.71 -5.64 5.54
CA TYR A 239 31.28 -4.95 4.37
C TYR A 239 32.72 -5.39 4.02
N GLY A 240 33.29 -6.38 4.73
CA GLY A 240 34.64 -6.89 4.46
C GLY A 240 35.77 -5.96 4.92
N ASP A 241 37.01 -6.46 4.93
CA ASP A 241 38.23 -5.73 5.32
C ASP A 241 38.80 -4.86 4.18
N GLY A 242 37.95 -4.41 3.25
CA GLY A 242 38.31 -3.51 2.15
C GLY A 242 38.74 -2.15 2.70
N GLY A 243 39.96 -1.73 2.39
CA GLY A 243 40.59 -0.57 3.03
C GLY A 243 39.73 0.70 3.00
N MET A 244 39.69 1.34 4.18
CA MET A 244 39.13 2.64 4.61
C MET A 244 39.05 3.80 3.60
N TRP A 245 39.66 3.72 2.42
CA TRP A 245 39.78 4.83 1.47
C TRP A 245 38.86 4.73 0.24
N TRP A 246 38.27 3.57 -0.04
CA TRP A 246 37.30 3.39 -1.14
C TRP A 246 35.86 3.21 -0.63
N ASP A 247 35.68 2.68 0.58
CA ASP A 247 34.37 2.55 1.26
C ASP A 247 33.83 3.88 1.84
N ASP A 248 34.73 4.82 2.12
CA ASP A 248 34.39 6.11 2.71
C ASP A 248 33.64 7.02 1.71
N ASP A 249 34.00 7.01 0.42
CA ASP A 249 33.42 7.97 -0.54
C ASP A 249 31.91 7.80 -0.75
N PHE A 250 31.38 6.57 -0.69
CA PHE A 250 29.95 6.31 -0.96
C PHE A 250 29.08 6.35 0.31
N SER A 251 29.61 5.91 1.45
CA SER A 251 28.98 6.12 2.76
C SER A 251 28.91 7.62 3.09
N ILE A 252 29.96 8.38 2.73
CA ILE A 252 29.96 9.83 2.75
C ILE A 252 28.95 10.40 1.75
N GLN A 253 28.85 9.93 0.50
CA GLN A 253 27.87 10.47 -0.47
C GLN A 253 26.42 10.20 -0.08
N SER A 254 26.06 8.98 0.32
CA SER A 254 24.69 8.64 0.78
C SER A 254 24.34 9.33 2.10
N GLY A 255 25.30 9.44 3.02
CA GLY A 255 25.21 10.26 4.22
C GLY A 255 25.06 11.75 3.91
N SER A 256 25.78 12.27 2.92
CA SER A 256 25.72 13.66 2.45
C SER A 256 24.38 13.96 1.81
N VAL A 257 23.88 13.08 0.93
CA VAL A 257 22.55 13.21 0.32
C VAL A 257 21.48 13.17 1.41
N SER A 258 21.60 12.27 2.39
CA SER A 258 20.65 12.18 3.51
C SER A 258 20.72 13.42 4.42
N LEU A 259 21.91 13.96 4.69
CA LEU A 259 22.13 15.16 5.48
C LEU A 259 21.62 16.42 4.77
N VAL A 260 22.00 16.62 3.50
CA VAL A 260 21.54 17.75 2.68
C VAL A 260 20.03 17.71 2.53
N THR A 261 19.47 16.53 2.26
CA THR A 261 18.02 16.38 2.12
C THR A 261 17.31 16.54 3.46
N GLY A 262 17.90 16.07 4.57
CA GLY A 262 17.40 16.31 5.93
C GLY A 262 17.40 17.79 6.31
N LEU A 263 18.46 18.53 6.00
CA LEU A 263 18.55 19.98 6.19
C LEU A 263 17.53 20.72 5.31
N ALA A 264 17.37 20.31 4.06
CA ALA A 264 16.35 20.85 3.16
C ALA A 264 14.93 20.56 3.67
N LEU A 265 14.70 19.39 4.28
CA LEU A 265 13.42 19.02 4.89
C LEU A 265 13.07 19.93 6.07
N VAL A 266 14.05 20.28 6.91
CA VAL A 266 13.87 21.23 8.03
C VAL A 266 13.42 22.61 7.52
N GLN A 267 13.96 23.06 6.38
CA GLN A 267 13.56 24.33 5.77
C GLN A 267 12.21 24.26 5.04
N ALA A 268 11.85 23.10 4.48
CA ALA A 268 10.61 22.90 3.74
C ALA A 268 9.38 22.67 4.63
N ARG A 269 9.55 22.45 5.94
CA ARG A 269 8.43 22.27 6.87
C ARG A 269 7.83 23.63 7.24
N PRO A 270 6.55 23.90 6.88
CA PRO A 270 5.83 24.98 7.53
C PRO A 270 5.64 24.59 9.01
N GLY A 271 5.96 25.53 9.91
CA GLY A 271 5.77 25.38 11.36
C GLY A 271 4.33 25.09 11.74
#